data_AF-A0A971V214-F1
#
_entry.id   AF-A0A971V214-F1
#
_cell.length_a   1.000
_cell.length_b   1.000
_cell.length_c   1.000
_cell.angle_alpha   90.00
_cell.angle_beta   90.00
_cell.angle_gamma   90.00
#
_symmetry.space_group_name_H-M   'P 1'
#
loop_
_entity.id
_entity.type
_entity.pdbx_description
1 polymer ?
#
loop_
_entity_poly.entity_id
_entity_poly.type
_entity_poly.pdbx_seq_one_letter_code
_entity_poly.pdbx_strand_id
1 'polypeptide(L)' 'VQLHQLKGANNSKSKVGKLAVRQQFPDDFDALKEHLSAYFQADVQFSYNKRGKGKITIPFDSPEDLERIIVMFDKMQK' A
#
# COMPACT_ATOMS: atom_id res chain seq x y z
N VAL A 1 37.38 -36.30 -8.55
CA VAL A 1 36.96 -34.93 -8.18
C VAL A 1 35.56 -34.68 -8.72
N GLN A 2 34.57 -34.50 -7.86
CA GLN A 2 33.38 -33.68 -8.14
C GLN A 2 32.68 -33.39 -6.80
N LEU A 3 32.67 -32.12 -6.40
CA LEU A 3 32.10 -31.57 -5.18
C LEU A 3 30.94 -30.65 -5.60
N HIS A 4 29.68 -30.93 -5.22
CA HIS A 4 28.56 -29.97 -5.34
C HIS A 4 27.52 -30.14 -4.22
N GLN A 5 27.76 -29.41 -3.13
CA GLN A 5 26.88 -28.53 -2.34
C GLN A 5 25.34 -28.75 -2.26
N LEU A 6 24.89 -28.90 -1.01
CA LEU A 6 23.84 -28.18 -0.26
C LEU A 6 22.44 -27.96 -0.88
N LYS A 7 21.40 -28.41 -0.15
CA LYS A 7 20.18 -27.61 0.03
C LYS A 7 19.59 -27.78 1.43
N GLY A 8 19.79 -26.76 2.26
CA GLY A 8 19.15 -26.60 3.56
C GLY A 8 17.64 -26.45 3.42
N ALA A 9 16.91 -27.21 4.23
CA ALA A 9 15.47 -27.14 4.35
C ALA A 9 15.07 -25.93 5.20
N ASN A 10 14.72 -24.82 4.55
CA ASN A 10 14.08 -23.69 5.20
C ASN A 10 12.61 -24.03 5.50
N ASN A 11 12.36 -24.48 6.73
CA ASN A 11 11.02 -24.57 7.30
C ASN A 11 10.65 -23.23 7.94
N SER A 12 10.06 -22.34 7.15
CA SER A 12 9.35 -21.16 7.66
C SER A 12 7.87 -21.29 7.37
N LYS A 13 7.23 -22.04 8.27
CA LYS A 13 5.82 -21.99 8.69
C LYS A 13 4.95 -20.93 8.00
N SER A 14 4.03 -21.48 7.20
CA SER A 14 2.62 -21.12 7.08
C SER A 14 2.11 -20.04 8.05
N LYS A 15 1.65 -18.91 7.49
CA LYS A 15 0.48 -18.21 8.02
C LYS A 15 -0.55 -18.06 6.90
N VAL A 16 -1.56 -18.92 6.98
CA VAL A 16 -2.83 -18.81 6.27
C VAL A 16 -3.45 -17.45 6.60
N GLY A 17 -3.76 -16.67 5.58
CA GLY A 17 -4.34 -15.34 5.73
C GLY A 17 -5.15 -14.92 4.53
N LYS A 18 -6.28 -15.61 4.32
CA LYS A 18 -7.44 -15.22 3.49
C LYS A 18 -7.16 -14.96 2.01
N LEU A 19 -7.75 -15.83 1.19
CA LEU A 19 -8.24 -15.49 -0.14
C LEU A 19 -9.20 -14.29 -0.02
N ALA A 20 -8.66 -13.08 0.09
CA ALA A 20 -9.41 -11.89 -0.16
C ALA A 20 -9.72 -11.97 -1.66
N VAL A 21 -10.96 -12.35 -1.96
CA VAL A 21 -11.62 -11.95 -3.21
C VAL A 21 -11.14 -10.53 -3.46
N ARG A 22 -10.28 -10.37 -4.48
CA ARG A 22 -9.95 -9.09 -5.08
C ARG A 22 -11.30 -8.57 -5.53
N GLN A 23 -11.99 -7.88 -4.62
CA GLN A 23 -13.08 -6.99 -4.93
C GLN A 23 -12.43 -6.09 -5.95
N GLN A 24 -12.78 -6.31 -7.21
CA GLN A 24 -12.28 -5.54 -8.33
C GLN A 24 -12.56 -4.10 -7.94
N PHE A 25 -11.51 -3.43 -7.48
CA PHE A 25 -11.45 -2.00 -7.61
C PHE A 25 -11.66 -1.77 -9.10
N PRO A 26 -12.62 -0.93 -9.51
CA PRO A 26 -12.58 -0.44 -10.87
C PRO A 26 -11.20 0.20 -11.03
N ASP A 27 -10.46 -0.21 -12.07
CA ASP A 27 -9.11 0.26 -12.40
C ASP A 27 -8.96 1.80 -12.32
N ASP A 28 -10.09 2.52 -12.39
CA ASP A 28 -10.24 3.96 -12.18
C ASP A 28 -9.57 4.52 -10.92
N PHE A 29 -9.49 3.77 -9.82
CA PHE A 29 -8.87 4.27 -8.58
C PHE A 29 -7.37 4.03 -8.49
N ASP A 30 -6.80 3.14 -9.32
CA ASP A 30 -5.35 2.91 -9.30
C ASP A 30 -4.60 4.13 -9.84
N ALA A 31 -5.10 4.76 -10.90
CA ALA A 31 -4.55 6.03 -11.39
C ALA A 31 -4.61 7.15 -10.33
N LEU A 32 -5.71 7.21 -9.57
CA LEU A 32 -5.85 8.16 -8.46
C LEU A 32 -4.86 7.83 -7.32
N LYS A 33 -4.70 6.55 -6.99
CA LYS A 33 -3.74 6.09 -5.99
C LYS A 33 -2.32 6.48 -6.39
N GLU A 34 -1.92 6.22 -7.63
CA GLU A 34 -0.59 6.57 -8.15
C GLU A 34 -0.38 8.09 -8.11
N HIS A 35 -1.38 8.87 -8.52
CA HIS A 35 -1.31 10.33 -8.48
C HIS A 35 -1.12 10.86 -7.05
N LEU A 36 -1.93 10.41 -6.09
CA LEU A 36 -1.80 10.84 -4.70
C LEU A 36 -0.49 10.34 -4.07
N SER A 37 -0.04 9.13 -4.41
CA SER A 37 1.23 8.60 -3.92
C SER A 37 2.41 9.41 -4.41
N ALA A 38 2.39 9.81 -5.69
CA ALA A 38 3.40 10.70 -6.27
C ALA A 38 3.35 12.11 -5.66
N TYR A 39 2.15 12.65 -5.45
CA TYR A 39 1.96 14.01 -4.91
C TYR A 39 2.43 14.13 -3.46
N PHE A 40 1.98 13.22 -2.60
CA PHE A 40 2.36 13.20 -1.18
C PHE A 40 3.71 12.57 -0.92
N GLN A 41 4.29 11.88 -1.91
CA GLN A 41 5.52 11.09 -1.78
C GLN A 41 5.42 10.05 -0.67
N ALA A 42 4.24 9.41 -0.56
CA ALA A 42 3.91 8.42 0.46
C ALA A 42 3.10 7.26 -0.17
N ASP A 43 3.17 6.06 0.40
CA ASP A 43 2.43 4.89 -0.10
C ASP A 43 0.95 4.97 0.30
N VAL A 44 0.13 5.59 -0.56
CA VAL A 44 -1.28 5.81 -0.25
C VAL A 44 -2.07 4.51 -0.40
N GLN A 45 -2.71 4.07 0.68
CA GLN A 45 -3.57 2.89 0.70
C GLN A 45 -5.05 3.25 0.56
N PHE A 46 -5.71 2.59 -0.38
CA PHE A 46 -7.16 2.66 -0.56
C PHE A 46 -7.81 1.38 -0.04
N SER A 47 -8.85 1.53 0.76
CA SER A 47 -9.71 0.42 1.19
C SER A 47 -11.16 0.81 0.97
N TYR A 48 -11.92 -0.05 0.30
CA TYR A 48 -13.35 0.13 0.09
C TYR A 48 -14.07 -1.12 0.57
N ASN A 49 -15.20 -0.93 1.27
CA ASN A 49 -16.04 -2.04 1.68
C ASN A 49 -17.25 -2.17 0.75
N LYS A 50 -17.80 -3.38 0.67
CA LYS A 50 -19.00 -3.70 -0.13
C LYS A 50 -20.26 -2.90 0.27
N ARG A 51 -20.21 -2.14 1.37
CA ARG A 51 -21.32 -1.30 1.86
C ARG A 51 -21.20 0.16 1.41
N GLY A 52 -20.22 0.49 0.57
CA GLY A 52 -20.05 1.84 0.05
C GLY A 52 -19.13 2.75 0.87
N LYS A 53 -18.49 2.24 1.93
CA LYS A 53 -17.56 3.06 2.73
C LYS A 53 -16.12 2.87 2.26
N GLY A 54 -15.46 3.99 1.98
CA GLY A 54 -14.04 4.05 1.68
C GLY A 54 -13.20 4.49 2.88
N LYS A 55 -11.91 4.17 2.84
CA LYS A 55 -10.85 4.70 3.69
C LYS A 55 -9.61 4.93 2.82
N ILE A 56 -9.05 6.13 2.90
CA ILE A 56 -7.74 6.46 2.35
C ILE A 56 -6.78 6.57 3.54
N THR A 57 -5.61 5.93 3.44
CA THR A 57 -4.58 5.92 4.47
C THR A 57 -3.28 6.40 3.86
N ILE A 58 -2.69 7.44 4.45
CA ILE A 58 -1.39 7.97 4.06
C ILE A 58 -0.45 7.72 5.24
N PRO A 59 0.50 6.79 5.15
CA PRO A 59 1.47 6.56 6.21
C PRO A 59 2.44 7.73 6.29
N PHE A 60 2.95 8.00 7.50
CA PHE A 60 4.00 8.98 7.77
C PHE A 60 4.92 8.41 8.85
N ASP A 61 6.23 8.63 8.71
CA ASP A 61 7.24 8.10 9.62
C ASP A 61 7.72 9.14 10.64
N SER A 62 7.42 10.42 10.40
CA SER A 62 7.82 11.55 11.24
C SER A 62 6.72 12.64 11.33
N PRO A 63 6.79 13.52 12.35
CA PRO A 63 5.94 14.71 12.40
C PRO A 63 6.16 15.65 11.23
N GLU A 64 7.39 15.77 10.73
CA GLU A 64 7.74 16.61 9.58
C GLU A 64 7.02 16.14 8.30
N ASP A 65 6.94 14.81 8.11
CA ASP A 65 6.18 14.22 7.00
C ASP A 65 4.68 14.51 7.12
N LEU A 66 4.13 14.43 8.33
CA LEU A 66 2.74 14.81 8.58
C LEU A 66 2.50 16.28 8.22
N GLU A 67 3.33 17.20 8.71
CA GLU A 67 3.21 18.64 8.40
C GLU A 67 3.27 18.89 6.89
N ARG A 68 4.21 18.24 6.20
CA ARG A 68 4.33 18.29 4.74
C ARG A 68 3.06 17.81 4.05
N ILE A 69 2.51 16.68 4.47
CA ILE A 69 1.25 16.12 3.92
C ILE A 69 0.10 17.11 4.12
N ILE A 70 -0.03 17.72 5.30
CA ILE A 70 -1.08 18.72 5.58
C ILE A 70 -0.93 19.96 4.68
N VAL A 71 0.29 20.48 4.52
CA VAL A 71 0.56 21.61 3.61
C VAL A 71 0.24 21.26 2.16
N MET A 72 0.53 20.03 1.73
CA MET A 72 0.17 19.53 0.41
C MET A 72 -1.34 19.42 0.23
N PHE A 73 -2.08 18.97 1.25
CA PHE A 73 -3.55 18.93 1.21
C PHE A 73 -4.16 20.33 1.08
N ASP A 74 -3.65 21.30 1.84
CA ASP A 74 -4.12 22.69 1.78
C ASP A 74 -3.93 23.29 0.38
N LYS A 75 -2.79 23.00 -0.26
CA LYS A 75 -2.46 23.44 -1.62
C LYS A 75 -3.23 22.75 -2.73
N MET A 76 -3.94 21.65 -2.44
CA MET A 76 -4.71 20.88 -3.42
C MET A 76 -6.05 21.57 -3.80
N GLN A 77 -6.35 22.74 -3.23
CA GLN A 77 -7.48 23.61 -3.57
C GLN A 77 -7.22 24.38 -4.89
N LYS A 78 -7.44 23.74 -6.05
CA LYS A 78 -7.70 24.46 -7.32
C LYS A 78 -8.37 23.60 -8.37
#